data_AF-A0A1Q6U1D3-F1
#
_entry.id   AF-A0A1Q6U1D3-F1
#
_cell.length_a   1.000
_cell.length_b   1.000
_cell.length_c   1.000
_cell.angle_alpha   90.00
_cell.angle_beta   90.00
_cell.angle_gamma   90.00
#
_symmetry.space_group_name_H-M   'P 1'
#
loop_
_entity.id
_entity.type
_entity.pdbx_description
1 polymer ?
#
loop_
_entity_poly.entity_id
_entity_poly.type
_entity_poly.pdbx_seq_one_letter_code
_entity_poly.pdbx_strand_id
1 'polypeptide(L)'
;MYSPIAYTAQSIGIICGKLLHASPMLMFYLARLFNLILYCILGYYAVKSTPFLKLAVFLILLSPMNISLGASCSTDVTLIGVSLLLFAKILKYTFKDNSLSIKNYILLSVLLFILAMTKHNFYFIPLLFLIPKEKFGTKYLLKIFAIILPAIVGCIVWSRLISGLYVPLNSDADMYKQVDFIIHNPLKYIWILISSTFVKAFRLFITSIGVLGWQDTKLDNLTYMIYPLLAGLSLIYSGAKDYILKNYQKYIIILTAIAAYIMITTYLYLAWTKVGGSIIEGLNGKYYTPLLLPLFAVIASSINTKQPDNKIYNTVYLFTALILASGALSLLTRFYDIFPYMNYKI
;
A
#
# COMPACT_ATOMS: atom_id res chain seq x y z
N MET A 1 -11.59 4.30 -13.96
CA MET A 1 -11.01 5.61 -13.57
C MET A 1 -11.03 5.75 -12.04
N TYR A 2 -10.02 6.40 -11.46
CA TYR A 2 -9.96 6.62 -10.01
C TYR A 2 -10.94 7.72 -9.57
N SER A 3 -11.43 7.66 -8.33
CA SER A 3 -12.29 8.71 -7.76
C SER A 3 -11.50 10.00 -7.51
N PRO A 4 -12.10 11.20 -7.69
CA PRO A 4 -11.52 12.48 -7.29
C PRO A 4 -11.07 12.52 -5.83
N ILE A 5 -11.73 11.75 -4.95
CA ILE A 5 -11.38 11.66 -3.52
C ILE A 5 -9.91 11.25 -3.35
N ALA A 6 -9.39 10.38 -4.22
CA ALA A 6 -8.01 9.93 -4.16
C ALA A 6 -6.98 11.04 -4.46
N TYR A 7 -7.42 12.13 -5.11
CA TYR A 7 -6.62 13.28 -5.51
C TYR A 7 -6.83 14.52 -4.63
N THR A 8 -7.60 14.41 -3.54
CA THR A 8 -8.03 15.57 -2.73
C THR A 8 -6.85 16.44 -2.30
N ALA A 9 -5.75 15.86 -1.81
CA ALA A 9 -4.57 16.62 -1.39
C ALA A 9 -3.92 17.37 -2.57
N GLN A 10 -3.74 16.68 -3.70
CA GLN A 10 -3.18 17.25 -4.92
C GLN A 10 -4.07 18.39 -5.43
N SER A 11 -5.39 18.21 -5.44
CA SER A 11 -6.36 19.22 -5.85
C SER A 11 -6.31 20.46 -4.97
N ILE A 12 -6.15 20.33 -3.65
CA ILE A 12 -5.96 21.47 -2.74
C ILE A 12 -4.68 22.24 -3.11
N GLY A 13 -3.57 21.53 -3.35
CA GLY A 13 -2.33 22.16 -3.80
C GLY A 13 -2.48 22.96 -5.10
N ILE A 14 -3.23 22.42 -6.06
CA ILE A 14 -3.55 23.13 -7.33
C ILE A 14 -4.43 24.36 -7.06
N ILE A 15 -5.44 24.25 -6.20
CA ILE A 15 -6.32 25.39 -5.84
C ILE A 15 -5.50 26.50 -5.19
N CYS A 16 -4.62 26.18 -4.24
CA CYS A 16 -3.69 27.16 -3.65
C CYS A 16 -2.84 27.84 -4.73
N GLY A 17 -2.31 27.09 -5.68
CA GLY A 17 -1.56 27.65 -6.80
C GLY A 17 -2.40 28.59 -7.68
N LYS A 18 -3.66 28.23 -7.97
CA LYS A 18 -4.59 29.09 -8.71
C LYS A 18 -4.90 30.40 -7.99
N LEU A 19 -5.13 30.35 -6.67
CA LEU A 19 -5.38 31.54 -5.85
C LEU A 19 -4.18 32.48 -5.80
N LEU A 20 -2.96 31.95 -5.93
CA LEU A 20 -1.72 32.72 -5.98
C LEU A 20 -1.35 33.18 -7.39
N HIS A 21 -2.19 32.92 -8.41
CA HIS A 21 -1.87 33.15 -9.82
C HIS A 21 -0.52 32.54 -10.25
N ALA A 22 -0.18 31.39 -9.65
CA ALA A 22 1.08 30.70 -9.89
C ALA A 22 1.18 30.15 -11.33
N SER A 23 2.40 29.94 -11.83
CA SER A 23 2.61 29.25 -13.10
C SER A 23 2.16 27.78 -13.02
N PRO A 24 1.78 27.13 -14.14
CA PRO A 24 1.40 25.71 -14.14
C PRO A 24 2.45 24.79 -13.51
N MET A 25 3.74 25.12 -13.68
CA MET A 25 4.85 24.38 -13.08
C MET A 25 4.83 24.46 -11.55
N LEU A 26 4.60 25.65 -10.99
CA LEU A 26 4.51 25.82 -9.54
C LEU A 26 3.25 25.13 -9.00
N MET A 27 2.12 25.17 -9.71
CA MET A 27 0.92 24.41 -9.33
C MET A 27 1.19 22.90 -9.27
N PHE A 28 1.97 22.36 -10.21
CA PHE A 28 2.38 20.96 -10.20
C PHE A 28 3.23 20.62 -8.97
N TYR A 29 4.21 21.45 -8.60
CA TYR A 29 4.99 21.23 -7.38
C TYR A 29 4.16 21.38 -6.10
N LEU A 30 3.20 22.31 -6.05
CA LEU A 30 2.26 22.43 -4.94
C LEU A 30 1.39 21.18 -4.79
N ALA A 31 0.92 20.60 -5.90
CA ALA A 31 0.18 19.34 -5.87
C ALA A 31 1.01 18.20 -5.24
N ARG A 32 2.30 18.10 -5.60
CA ARG A 32 3.25 17.12 -5.03
C ARG A 32 3.52 17.39 -3.56
N LEU A 33 3.70 18.64 -3.17
CA LEU A 33 3.95 19.05 -1.79
C LEU A 33 2.76 18.69 -0.89
N PHE A 34 1.54 19.02 -1.30
CA PHE A 34 0.34 18.66 -0.53
C PHE A 34 0.13 17.15 -0.45
N ASN A 35 0.47 16.40 -1.51
CA ASN A 35 0.46 14.93 -1.43
C ASN A 35 1.46 14.41 -0.38
N LEU A 36 2.66 14.97 -0.34
CA LEU A 36 3.68 14.63 0.66
C LEU A 36 3.24 14.99 2.08
N ILE A 37 2.58 16.15 2.26
CA ILE A 37 2.02 16.55 3.56
C ILE A 37 0.97 15.53 4.02
N LEU A 38 0.04 15.14 3.15
CA LEU A 38 -0.94 14.09 3.45
C LEU A 38 -0.24 12.77 3.82
N TYR A 39 0.78 12.38 3.05
CA TYR A 39 1.56 11.17 3.29
C TYR A 39 2.22 11.18 4.69
N CYS A 40 2.86 12.30 5.06
CA CYS A 40 3.48 12.48 6.37
C CYS A 40 2.45 12.45 7.51
N ILE A 41 1.29 13.09 7.34
CA ILE A 41 0.22 13.09 8.35
C ILE A 41 -0.31 11.66 8.58
N LEU A 42 -0.68 10.96 7.50
CA LEU A 42 -1.18 9.59 7.58
C LEU A 42 -0.12 8.64 8.17
N GLY A 43 1.12 8.78 7.71
CA GLY A 43 2.26 7.99 8.18
C GLY A 43 2.54 8.21 9.67
N TYR A 44 2.58 9.47 10.12
CA TYR A 44 2.74 9.82 11.54
C TYR A 44 1.66 9.17 12.40
N TYR A 45 0.39 9.30 12.01
CA TYR A 45 -0.70 8.70 12.79
C TYR A 45 -0.69 7.17 12.72
N ALA A 46 -0.21 6.55 11.65
CA ALA A 46 -0.04 5.10 11.56
C ALA A 46 1.04 4.62 12.55
N VAL A 47 2.23 5.23 12.54
CA VAL A 47 3.34 4.92 13.47
C VAL A 47 2.92 5.17 14.93
N LYS A 48 2.23 6.30 15.20
CA LYS A 48 1.77 6.64 16.54
C LYS A 48 0.67 5.70 17.04
N SER A 49 -0.19 5.21 16.15
CA SER A 49 -1.34 4.39 16.54
C SER A 49 -1.01 2.92 16.71
N THR A 50 -0.02 2.39 15.98
CA THR A 50 0.30 0.97 16.05
C THR A 50 0.85 0.61 17.44
N PRO A 51 0.31 -0.43 18.11
CA PRO A 51 0.76 -0.81 19.45
C PRO A 51 2.17 -1.42 19.45
N PHE A 52 2.52 -2.16 18.40
CA PHE A 52 3.83 -2.76 18.12
C PHE A 52 4.16 -2.55 16.62
N LEU A 53 5.34 -2.97 16.15
CA LEU A 53 5.82 -2.80 14.77
C LEU A 53 6.09 -1.35 14.33
N LYS A 54 6.37 -0.43 15.25
CA LYS A 54 6.65 0.99 14.90
C LYS A 54 7.78 1.14 13.89
N LEU A 55 8.89 0.42 14.09
CA LEU A 55 10.03 0.40 13.14
C LEU A 55 9.64 -0.17 11.78
N ALA A 56 8.77 -1.18 11.74
CA ALA A 56 8.34 -1.78 10.48
C ALA A 56 7.42 -0.84 9.69
N VAL A 57 6.47 -0.15 10.37
CA VAL A 57 5.65 0.89 9.74
C VAL A 57 6.52 2.03 9.21
N PHE A 58 7.52 2.45 10.00
CA PHE A 58 8.49 3.46 9.60
C PHE A 58 9.27 3.05 8.34
N LEU A 59 9.81 1.84 8.30
CA LEU A 59 10.54 1.32 7.14
C LEU A 59 9.65 1.20 5.91
N ILE A 60 8.43 0.68 6.05
CA ILE A 60 7.47 0.63 4.95
C ILE A 60 7.24 2.06 4.42
N LEU A 61 6.97 3.03 5.29
CA LEU A 61 6.72 4.41 4.86
C LEU A 61 7.96 5.05 4.20
N LEU A 62 9.15 4.71 4.66
CA LEU A 62 10.40 5.27 4.15
C LEU A 62 11.11 4.38 3.13
N SER A 63 10.42 3.39 2.56
CA SER A 63 10.97 2.66 1.42
C SER A 63 11.19 3.66 0.26
N PRO A 64 12.29 3.55 -0.52
CA PRO A 64 12.53 4.45 -1.64
C PRO A 64 11.33 4.58 -2.60
N MET A 65 10.65 3.47 -2.89
CA MET A 65 9.42 3.44 -3.68
C MET A 65 8.33 4.31 -3.05
N ASN A 66 8.06 4.14 -1.76
CA ASN A 66 6.93 4.82 -1.12
C ASN A 66 7.20 6.30 -0.88
N ILE A 67 8.43 6.72 -0.59
CA ILE A 67 8.77 8.15 -0.52
C ILE A 67 8.63 8.80 -1.90
N SER A 68 9.12 8.14 -2.96
CA SER A 68 8.99 8.64 -4.32
C SER A 68 7.52 8.83 -4.71
N LEU A 69 6.65 7.89 -4.34
CA LEU A 69 5.20 8.02 -4.49
C LEU A 69 4.62 9.14 -3.63
N GLY A 70 5.07 9.25 -2.37
CA GLY A 70 4.76 10.34 -1.42
C GLY A 70 4.92 11.72 -2.03
N ALA A 71 6.05 11.94 -2.71
CA ALA A 71 6.42 13.18 -3.37
C ALA A 71 6.00 13.25 -4.85
N SER A 72 5.00 12.48 -5.29
CA SER A 72 4.47 12.48 -6.67
C SER A 72 3.02 12.96 -6.73
N CYS A 73 2.43 13.04 -7.93
CA CYS A 73 0.98 13.26 -8.12
C CYS A 73 0.21 11.92 -8.25
N SER A 74 0.50 10.97 -7.36
CA SER A 74 -0.11 9.62 -7.37
C SER A 74 -1.14 9.43 -6.27
N THR A 75 -2.21 8.68 -6.60
CA THR A 75 -3.19 8.16 -5.63
C THR A 75 -2.63 7.10 -4.70
N ASP A 76 -1.44 6.56 -5.00
CA ASP A 76 -0.79 5.52 -4.20
C ASP A 76 -0.51 6.01 -2.75
N VAL A 77 -0.34 7.32 -2.55
CA VAL A 77 -0.21 7.95 -1.22
C VAL A 77 -1.43 7.71 -0.35
N THR A 78 -2.61 8.03 -0.89
CA THR A 78 -3.88 7.81 -0.20
C THR A 78 -4.05 6.32 0.10
N LEU A 79 -3.74 5.44 -0.86
CA LEU A 79 -3.81 4.00 -0.66
C LEU A 79 -2.91 3.52 0.48
N ILE A 80 -1.60 3.81 0.41
CA ILE A 80 -0.62 3.30 1.38
C ILE A 80 -0.89 3.90 2.77
N GLY A 81 -1.01 5.23 2.86
CA GLY A 81 -1.19 5.92 4.13
C GLY A 81 -2.47 5.51 4.85
N VAL A 82 -3.60 5.45 4.13
CA VAL A 82 -4.89 5.08 4.72
C VAL A 82 -4.90 3.59 5.09
N SER A 83 -4.29 2.71 4.30
CA SER A 83 -4.22 1.27 4.62
C SER A 83 -3.42 1.00 5.89
N LEU A 84 -2.23 1.63 6.01
CA LEU A 84 -1.39 1.49 7.18
C LEU A 84 -2.06 2.08 8.42
N LEU A 85 -2.71 3.24 8.29
CA LEU A 85 -3.45 3.86 9.39
C LEU A 85 -4.66 3.01 9.81
N LEU A 86 -5.45 2.51 8.85
CA LEU A 86 -6.60 1.65 9.11
C LEU A 86 -6.16 0.41 9.88
N PHE A 87 -5.14 -0.29 9.39
CA PHE A 87 -4.66 -1.50 10.06
C PHE A 87 -4.02 -1.20 11.42
N ALA A 88 -3.27 -0.10 11.56
CA ALA A 88 -2.74 0.34 12.86
C ALA A 88 -3.87 0.62 13.88
N LYS A 89 -4.99 1.22 13.44
CA LYS A 89 -6.18 1.41 14.29
C LYS A 89 -6.86 0.10 14.64
N ILE A 90 -7.02 -0.81 13.68
CA ILE A 90 -7.54 -2.16 13.93
C ILE A 90 -6.70 -2.86 14.99
N LEU A 91 -5.37 -2.93 14.83
CA LEU A 91 -4.48 -3.52 15.84
C LEU A 91 -4.63 -2.83 17.21
N LYS A 92 -4.65 -1.49 17.24
CA LYS A 92 -4.84 -0.73 18.47
C LYS A 92 -6.14 -1.11 19.17
N TYR A 93 -7.24 -1.27 18.43
CA TYR A 93 -8.55 -1.62 19.01
C TYR A 93 -8.66 -3.10 19.37
N THR A 94 -7.91 -3.97 18.69
CA THR A 94 -7.82 -5.39 19.05
C THR A 94 -7.20 -5.59 20.42
N PHE A 95 -6.15 -4.83 20.75
CA PHE A 95 -5.37 -5.01 21.99
C PHE A 95 -5.68 -4.01 23.11
N LYS A 96 -6.55 -3.01 22.88
CA LYS A 96 -6.94 -2.06 23.94
C LYS A 96 -8.12 -2.59 24.74
N ASP A 97 -8.14 -2.35 26.05
CA ASP A 97 -9.21 -2.87 26.94
C ASP A 97 -10.57 -2.19 26.74
N ASN A 98 -10.59 -0.93 26.30
CA ASN A 98 -11.81 -0.15 26.19
C ASN A 98 -12.68 -0.54 24.99
N SER A 99 -13.99 -0.36 25.12
CA SER A 99 -14.95 -0.45 24.01
C SER A 99 -14.72 0.63 22.96
N LEU A 100 -15.24 0.39 21.75
CA LEU A 100 -15.16 1.36 20.66
C LEU A 100 -16.16 2.50 20.88
N SER A 101 -15.65 3.74 20.91
CA SER A 101 -16.48 4.94 20.90
C SER A 101 -17.04 5.23 19.50
N ILE A 102 -18.07 6.08 19.41
CA ILE A 102 -18.65 6.51 18.12
C ILE A 102 -17.61 7.12 17.18
N LYS A 103 -16.65 7.88 17.73
CA LYS A 103 -15.54 8.47 16.96
C LYS A 103 -14.66 7.40 16.31
N ASN A 104 -14.48 6.25 16.94
CA ASN A 104 -13.72 5.13 16.37
C ASN A 104 -14.47 4.49 15.20
N TYR A 105 -15.79 4.30 15.31
CA TYR A 105 -16.60 3.76 14.21
C TYR A 105 -16.59 4.67 12.98
N ILE A 106 -16.80 5.97 13.21
CA ILE A 106 -16.74 6.97 12.14
C ILE A 106 -15.36 6.95 11.48
N LEU A 107 -14.28 6.91 12.27
CA LEU A 107 -12.92 6.86 11.73
C LEU A 107 -12.69 5.61 10.87
N LEU A 108 -13.05 4.41 11.36
CA LEU A 108 -12.89 3.17 10.58
C LEU A 108 -13.71 3.22 9.28
N SER A 109 -14.93 3.75 9.35
CA SER A 109 -15.81 3.89 8.19
C SER A 109 -15.24 4.85 7.15
N VAL A 110 -14.76 6.02 7.58
CA VAL A 110 -14.14 7.02 6.70
C VAL A 110 -12.86 6.48 6.05
N LEU A 111 -11.99 5.81 6.81
CA LEU A 111 -10.75 5.23 6.24
C LEU A 111 -11.09 4.14 5.22
N LEU A 112 -12.05 3.26 5.52
CA LEU A 112 -12.48 2.21 4.59
C LEU A 112 -13.13 2.79 3.33
N PHE A 113 -13.97 3.82 3.50
CA PHE A 113 -14.58 4.55 2.39
C PHE A 113 -13.53 5.14 1.46
N ILE A 114 -12.51 5.83 2.00
CA ILE A 114 -11.43 6.41 1.19
C ILE A 114 -10.66 5.32 0.44
N LEU A 115 -10.38 4.17 1.06
CA LEU A 115 -9.70 3.04 0.38
C LEU A 115 -10.52 2.48 -0.77
N ALA A 116 -11.83 2.30 -0.55
CA ALA A 116 -12.76 1.85 -1.58
C ALA A 116 -12.81 2.86 -2.75
N MET A 117 -12.82 4.16 -2.45
CA MET A 117 -12.82 5.23 -3.47
C MET A 117 -11.50 5.35 -4.23
N THR A 118 -10.39 4.86 -3.67
CA THR A 118 -9.08 5.01 -4.33
C THR A 118 -8.90 4.00 -5.46
N LYS A 119 -9.00 2.70 -5.20
CA LYS A 119 -8.82 1.63 -6.22
C LYS A 119 -9.78 0.46 -6.06
N HIS A 120 -10.96 0.67 -5.46
CA HIS A 120 -11.91 -0.42 -5.10
C HIS A 120 -11.28 -1.48 -4.19
N ASN A 121 -10.40 -1.05 -3.27
CA ASN A 121 -9.62 -1.94 -2.42
C ASN A 121 -10.43 -2.46 -1.22
N PHE A 122 -11.42 -3.30 -1.52
CA PHE A 122 -12.31 -3.94 -0.55
C PHE A 122 -11.66 -5.07 0.24
N TYR A 123 -10.49 -5.54 -0.19
CA TYR A 123 -9.80 -6.65 0.44
C TYR A 123 -9.39 -6.36 1.90
N PHE A 124 -9.45 -5.12 2.38
CA PHE A 124 -9.22 -4.79 3.80
C PHE A 124 -10.44 -5.03 4.71
N ILE A 125 -11.65 -5.25 4.18
CA ILE A 125 -12.87 -5.47 4.98
C ILE A 125 -12.72 -6.62 5.98
N PRO A 126 -12.19 -7.81 5.61
CA PRO A 126 -12.07 -8.92 6.56
C PRO A 126 -11.21 -8.56 7.77
N LEU A 127 -10.32 -7.55 7.66
CA LEU A 127 -9.50 -7.15 8.80
C LEU A 127 -10.28 -6.51 9.94
N LEU A 128 -11.50 -6.02 9.70
CA LEU A 128 -12.37 -5.51 10.78
C LEU A 128 -12.72 -6.59 11.80
N PHE A 129 -12.77 -7.85 11.37
CA PHE A 129 -13.08 -9.01 12.22
C PHE A 129 -11.91 -9.42 13.13
N LEU A 130 -10.76 -8.74 13.06
CA LEU A 130 -9.70 -8.89 14.06
C LEU A 130 -10.10 -8.28 15.41
N ILE A 131 -10.94 -7.24 15.39
CA ILE A 131 -11.39 -6.56 16.60
C ILE A 131 -12.38 -7.49 17.34
N PRO A 132 -12.14 -7.82 18.62
CA PRO A 132 -13.03 -8.72 19.36
C PRO A 132 -14.47 -8.19 19.41
N LYS A 133 -15.46 -9.09 19.24
CA LYS A 133 -16.89 -8.76 19.21
C LYS A 133 -17.34 -7.97 20.44
N GLU A 134 -16.72 -8.24 21.59
CA GLU A 134 -17.01 -7.60 22.88
C GLU A 134 -16.73 -6.09 22.83
N LYS A 135 -15.74 -5.66 22.03
CA LYS A 135 -15.40 -4.23 21.86
C LYS A 135 -16.48 -3.46 21.11
N PHE A 136 -17.32 -4.16 20.35
CA PHE A 136 -18.46 -3.56 19.67
C PHE A 136 -19.70 -3.49 20.54
N GLY A 137 -19.75 -4.19 21.69
CA GLY A 137 -20.94 -4.30 22.53
C GLY A 137 -22.11 -4.96 21.79
N THR A 138 -23.34 -4.53 22.09
CA THR A 138 -24.55 -5.07 21.44
C THR A 138 -24.61 -4.68 19.96
N LYS A 139 -25.29 -5.50 19.14
CA LYS A 139 -25.50 -5.27 17.69
C LYS A 139 -24.20 -5.23 16.88
N TYR A 140 -23.25 -6.12 17.20
CA TYR A 140 -21.96 -6.28 16.52
C TYR A 140 -22.07 -6.24 14.98
N LEU A 141 -22.93 -7.08 14.40
CA LEU A 141 -23.09 -7.16 12.94
C LEU A 141 -23.62 -5.85 12.33
N LEU A 142 -24.59 -5.20 12.99
CA LEU A 142 -25.12 -3.91 12.54
C LEU A 142 -24.04 -2.83 12.53
N LYS A 143 -23.17 -2.82 13.54
CA LYS A 143 -22.06 -1.84 13.63
C LYS A 143 -20.99 -2.10 12.57
N ILE A 144 -20.63 -3.35 12.31
CA ILE A 144 -19.75 -3.70 11.18
C ILE A 144 -20.38 -3.28 9.85
N PHE A 145 -21.66 -3.57 9.66
CA PHE A 145 -22.38 -3.17 8.46
C PHE A 145 -22.37 -1.64 8.29
N ALA A 146 -22.60 -0.87 9.36
CA ALA A 146 -22.52 0.59 9.32
C ALA A 146 -21.12 1.13 8.95
N ILE A 147 -20.04 0.41 9.31
CA ILE A 147 -18.68 0.78 8.89
C ILE A 147 -18.49 0.55 7.38
N ILE A 148 -18.99 -0.57 6.86
CA ILE A 148 -18.77 -1.03 5.48
C ILE A 148 -19.71 -0.35 4.47
N LEU A 149 -20.96 -0.08 4.87
CA LEU A 149 -22.02 0.38 3.98
C LEU A 149 -21.62 1.63 3.16
N PRO A 150 -21.03 2.69 3.73
CA PRO A 150 -20.62 3.86 2.94
C PRO A 150 -19.62 3.51 1.83
N ALA A 151 -18.68 2.60 2.10
CA ALA A 151 -17.69 2.16 1.12
C ALA A 151 -18.33 1.43 -0.06
N ILE A 152 -19.28 0.53 0.21
CA ILE A 152 -20.03 -0.20 -0.83
C ILE A 152 -20.87 0.77 -1.67
N VAL A 153 -21.67 1.62 -1.01
CA VAL A 153 -22.55 2.59 -1.69
C VAL A 153 -21.72 3.54 -2.54
N GLY A 154 -20.62 4.09 -1.99
CA GLY A 154 -19.73 4.97 -2.71
C GLY A 154 -19.18 4.34 -3.99
N CYS A 155 -18.77 3.07 -3.94
CA CYS A 155 -18.23 2.37 -5.11
C CYS A 155 -19.29 2.08 -6.16
N ILE A 156 -20.49 1.67 -5.75
CA ILE A 156 -21.59 1.44 -6.68
C ILE A 156 -21.94 2.76 -7.39
N VAL A 157 -22.10 3.85 -6.63
CA VAL A 157 -22.39 5.17 -7.17
C VAL A 157 -21.28 5.62 -8.12
N TRP A 158 -20.02 5.55 -7.68
CA TRP A 158 -18.89 5.97 -8.50
C TRP A 158 -18.77 5.14 -9.78
N SER A 159 -18.87 3.81 -9.68
CA SER A 159 -18.79 2.89 -10.82
C SER A 159 -19.89 3.18 -11.86
N ARG A 160 -21.12 3.48 -11.41
CA ARG A 160 -22.23 3.87 -12.30
C ARG A 160 -21.98 5.21 -12.98
N LEU A 161 -21.38 6.17 -12.29
CA LEU A 161 -21.06 7.48 -12.87
C LEU A 161 -19.97 7.39 -13.96
N ILE A 162 -19.04 6.44 -13.83
CA ILE A 162 -17.90 6.30 -14.77
C ILE A 162 -18.04 5.18 -15.80
N SER A 163 -19.12 4.40 -15.79
CA SER A 163 -19.22 3.18 -16.61
C SER A 163 -19.11 3.45 -18.11
N GLY A 164 -19.51 4.64 -18.57
CA GLY A 164 -19.38 5.06 -19.97
C GLY A 164 -18.04 5.71 -20.34
N LEU A 165 -17.12 5.89 -19.37
CA LEU A 165 -15.87 6.64 -19.55
C LEU A 165 -14.62 5.75 -19.62
N TYR A 166 -14.76 4.44 -19.48
CA TYR A 166 -13.61 3.53 -19.50
C TYR A 166 -13.07 3.34 -20.92
N VAL A 167 -11.80 3.70 -21.12
CA VAL A 167 -11.05 3.42 -22.35
C VAL A 167 -9.81 2.61 -21.97
N PRO A 168 -9.61 1.41 -22.53
CA PRO A 168 -8.42 0.61 -22.24
C PRO A 168 -7.17 1.31 -22.79
N LEU A 169 -6.13 1.42 -21.96
CA LEU A 169 -4.86 2.02 -22.35
C LEU A 169 -4.00 1.09 -23.22
N ASN A 170 -4.18 -0.24 -23.06
CA ASN A 170 -3.57 -1.25 -23.91
C ASN A 170 -4.64 -1.75 -24.91
N SER A 171 -4.44 -1.51 -26.20
CA SER A 171 -5.38 -1.95 -27.25
C SER A 171 -5.52 -3.46 -27.34
N ASP A 172 -4.51 -4.21 -26.88
CA ASP A 172 -4.51 -5.67 -26.89
C ASP A 172 -5.19 -6.28 -25.65
N ALA A 173 -5.55 -5.44 -24.66
CA ALA A 173 -6.26 -5.85 -23.47
C ALA A 173 -7.77 -5.60 -23.64
N ASP A 174 -8.55 -6.69 -23.59
CA ASP A 174 -10.01 -6.65 -23.63
C ASP A 174 -10.54 -7.38 -22.40
N MET A 175 -11.12 -6.61 -21.48
CA MET A 175 -11.61 -7.11 -20.19
C MET A 175 -12.71 -8.17 -20.37
N TYR A 176 -13.60 -8.01 -21.35
CA TYR A 176 -14.71 -8.93 -21.55
C TYR A 176 -14.21 -10.25 -22.13
N LYS A 177 -13.35 -10.20 -23.15
CA LYS A 177 -12.73 -11.42 -23.70
C LYS A 177 -11.82 -12.11 -22.69
N GLN A 178 -11.17 -11.37 -21.80
CA GLN A 178 -10.35 -11.96 -20.76
C GLN A 178 -11.19 -12.65 -19.67
N VAL A 179 -12.32 -12.06 -19.28
CA VAL A 179 -13.29 -12.74 -18.39
C VAL A 179 -13.80 -14.02 -19.05
N ASP A 180 -14.19 -13.95 -20.32
CA ASP A 180 -14.63 -15.11 -21.09
C ASP A 180 -13.56 -16.22 -21.13
N PHE A 181 -12.29 -15.84 -21.36
CA PHE A 181 -11.17 -16.77 -21.32
C PHE A 181 -11.03 -17.47 -19.95
N ILE A 182 -11.13 -16.72 -18.84
CA ILE A 182 -11.01 -17.28 -17.47
C ILE A 182 -12.13 -18.29 -17.21
N ILE A 183 -13.37 -17.96 -17.60
CA ILE A 183 -14.55 -18.81 -17.39
C ILE A 183 -14.40 -20.13 -18.17
N HIS A 184 -13.93 -20.06 -19.42
CA HIS A 184 -13.77 -21.24 -20.26
C HIS A 184 -12.47 -22.03 -19.97
N ASN A 185 -11.48 -21.43 -19.30
CA ASN A 185 -10.17 -22.04 -19.03
C ASN A 185 -9.70 -21.85 -17.58
N PRO A 186 -10.47 -22.25 -16.55
CA PRO A 186 -10.17 -21.92 -15.15
C PRO A 186 -8.86 -22.53 -14.65
N LEU A 187 -8.55 -23.78 -15.02
CA LEU A 187 -7.28 -24.43 -14.64
C LEU A 187 -6.07 -23.77 -15.30
N LYS A 188 -6.20 -23.37 -16.58
CA LYS A 188 -5.16 -22.62 -17.29
C LYS A 188 -4.92 -21.27 -16.64
N TYR A 189 -5.99 -20.59 -16.21
CA TYR A 189 -5.88 -19.33 -15.50
C TYR A 189 -5.18 -19.47 -14.14
N ILE A 190 -5.49 -20.50 -13.36
CA ILE A 190 -4.78 -20.81 -12.11
C ILE A 190 -3.29 -21.04 -12.39
N TRP A 191 -2.96 -21.77 -13.46
CA TRP A 191 -1.57 -21.95 -13.88
C TRP A 191 -0.89 -20.62 -14.26
N ILE A 192 -1.57 -19.74 -14.99
CA ILE A 192 -1.08 -18.39 -15.34
C ILE A 192 -0.81 -17.55 -14.09
N LEU A 193 -1.70 -17.60 -13.09
CA LEU A 193 -1.50 -16.92 -11.80
C LEU A 193 -0.22 -17.41 -11.11
N ILE A 194 -0.06 -18.72 -11.00
CA ILE A 194 1.08 -19.35 -10.32
C ILE A 194 2.38 -19.07 -11.09
N SER A 195 2.41 -19.32 -12.40
CA SER A 195 3.60 -19.10 -13.23
C SER A 195 4.04 -17.64 -13.21
N SER A 196 3.10 -16.70 -13.32
CA SER A 196 3.38 -15.27 -13.24
C SER A 196 3.95 -14.87 -11.89
N THR A 197 3.47 -15.48 -10.80
CA THR A 197 4.00 -15.24 -9.45
C THR A 197 5.49 -15.56 -9.39
N PHE A 198 5.88 -16.76 -9.85
CA PHE A 198 7.28 -17.20 -9.82
C PHE A 198 8.16 -16.39 -10.78
N VAL A 199 7.71 -16.19 -12.02
CA VAL A 199 8.46 -15.43 -13.03
C VAL A 199 8.69 -13.98 -12.60
N LYS A 200 7.71 -13.36 -11.92
CA LYS A 200 7.80 -11.96 -11.49
C LYS A 200 8.25 -11.79 -10.04
N ALA A 201 8.54 -12.86 -9.29
CA ALA A 201 8.85 -12.80 -7.86
C ALA A 201 9.97 -11.81 -7.54
N PHE A 202 11.11 -11.92 -8.23
CA PHE A 202 12.24 -11.01 -8.03
C PHE A 202 11.88 -9.56 -8.40
N ARG A 203 11.14 -9.35 -9.50
CA ARG A 203 10.65 -8.02 -9.90
C ARG A 203 9.74 -7.41 -8.84
N LEU A 204 8.78 -8.19 -8.32
CA LEU A 204 7.87 -7.76 -7.26
C LEU A 204 8.65 -7.36 -6.00
N PHE A 205 9.67 -8.13 -5.64
CA PHE A 205 10.53 -7.81 -4.52
C PHE A 205 11.28 -6.47 -4.71
N ILE A 206 12.05 -6.31 -5.79
CA ILE A 206 12.83 -5.06 -5.98
C ILE A 206 11.94 -3.83 -6.17
N THR A 207 10.79 -3.97 -6.83
CA THR A 207 9.84 -2.86 -7.06
C THR A 207 9.02 -2.52 -5.81
N SER A 208 8.95 -3.40 -4.80
CA SER A 208 8.40 -3.04 -3.48
C SER A 208 9.35 -2.15 -2.68
N ILE A 209 10.67 -2.32 -2.87
CA ILE A 209 11.72 -1.52 -2.21
C ILE A 209 11.90 -0.19 -2.96
N GLY A 210 12.17 -0.25 -4.27
CA GLY A 210 12.45 0.94 -5.07
C GLY A 210 12.98 0.59 -6.44
N VAL A 211 12.17 0.81 -7.47
CA VAL A 211 12.64 1.08 -8.84
C VAL A 211 11.93 2.35 -9.26
N LEU A 212 12.65 3.47 -9.25
CA LEU A 212 12.08 4.81 -9.28
C LEU A 212 11.75 5.24 -10.72
N GLY A 213 11.15 6.44 -10.86
CA GLY A 213 10.72 6.97 -12.15
C GLY A 213 9.56 6.17 -12.72
N TRP A 214 9.66 5.77 -13.98
CA TRP A 214 8.71 4.88 -14.66
C TRP A 214 9.09 3.40 -14.49
N GLN A 215 9.61 3.03 -13.31
CA GLN A 215 10.17 1.70 -13.02
C GLN A 215 11.40 1.34 -13.85
N ASP A 216 12.20 2.35 -14.16
CA ASP A 216 13.35 2.30 -15.04
C ASP A 216 14.60 2.92 -14.40
N THR A 217 14.49 3.51 -13.20
CA THR A 217 15.65 3.84 -12.35
C THR A 217 15.84 2.77 -11.29
N LYS A 218 16.67 1.77 -11.56
CA LYS A 218 17.09 0.80 -10.54
C LYS A 218 17.99 1.50 -9.51
N LEU A 219 17.85 1.12 -8.24
CA LEU A 219 18.72 1.58 -7.15
C LEU A 219 20.00 0.77 -7.09
N ASP A 220 20.95 1.24 -6.29
CA ASP A 220 22.17 0.47 -6.01
C ASP A 220 21.84 -0.91 -5.41
N ASN A 221 22.64 -1.92 -5.78
CA ASN A 221 22.41 -3.31 -5.35
C ASN A 221 22.46 -3.47 -3.82
N LEU A 222 23.27 -2.67 -3.11
CA LEU A 222 23.32 -2.70 -1.64
C LEU A 222 21.98 -2.30 -1.03
N THR A 223 21.20 -1.45 -1.67
CA THR A 223 19.85 -1.10 -1.19
C THR A 223 18.96 -2.35 -1.12
N TYR A 224 18.99 -3.19 -2.16
CA TYR A 224 18.19 -4.42 -2.19
C TYR A 224 18.70 -5.51 -1.25
N MET A 225 19.96 -5.42 -0.79
CA MET A 225 20.54 -6.33 0.22
C MET A 225 20.28 -5.84 1.65
N ILE A 226 20.46 -4.55 1.92
CA ILE A 226 20.36 -3.97 3.27
C ILE A 226 18.90 -3.79 3.70
N TYR A 227 18.01 -3.33 2.81
CA TYR A 227 16.63 -3.03 3.17
C TYR A 227 15.87 -4.25 3.77
N PRO A 228 15.95 -5.47 3.20
CA PRO A 228 15.35 -6.66 3.82
C PRO A 228 15.94 -7.01 5.18
N LEU A 229 17.24 -6.77 5.39
CA LEU A 229 17.87 -6.99 6.69
C LEU A 229 17.31 -6.02 7.74
N LEU A 230 17.10 -4.76 7.38
CA LEU A 230 16.41 -3.79 8.25
C LEU A 230 14.96 -4.19 8.53
N ALA A 231 14.24 -4.69 7.52
CA ALA A 231 12.89 -5.19 7.70
C ALA A 231 12.86 -6.38 8.68
N GLY A 232 13.77 -7.34 8.53
CA GLY A 232 13.95 -8.47 9.47
C GLY A 232 14.29 -7.99 10.88
N LEU A 233 15.22 -7.03 11.01
CA LEU A 233 15.57 -6.42 12.29
C LEU A 233 14.35 -5.75 12.94
N SER A 234 13.52 -5.05 12.17
CA SER A 234 12.30 -4.41 12.66
C SER A 234 11.24 -5.40 13.16
N LEU A 235 11.22 -6.62 12.63
CA LEU A 235 10.34 -7.71 13.08
C LEU A 235 10.82 -8.29 14.42
N ILE A 236 12.14 -8.53 14.54
CA ILE A 236 12.76 -9.01 15.79
C ILE A 236 12.57 -7.99 16.91
N TYR A 237 12.80 -6.70 16.63
CA TYR A 237 12.65 -5.59 17.57
C TYR A 237 11.31 -4.86 17.41
N SER A 238 10.25 -5.62 17.19
CA SER A 238 8.90 -5.07 16.94
C SER A 238 8.18 -4.63 18.20
N GLY A 239 8.62 -5.06 19.39
CA GLY A 239 7.89 -4.84 20.66
C GLY A 239 6.59 -5.65 20.77
N ALA A 240 6.45 -6.74 20.01
CA ALA A 240 5.22 -7.53 19.93
C ALA A 240 5.05 -8.57 21.07
N LYS A 241 5.99 -8.64 22.01
CA LYS A 241 6.05 -9.68 23.06
C LYS A 241 4.72 -9.84 23.81
N ASP A 242 4.06 -8.73 24.11
CA ASP A 242 2.80 -8.70 24.86
C ASP A 242 1.55 -8.62 23.95
N TYR A 243 1.75 -8.68 22.63
CA TYR A 243 0.71 -8.49 21.60
C TYR A 243 0.54 -9.74 20.73
N ILE A 244 0.05 -10.82 21.35
CA ILE A 244 -0.12 -12.11 20.67
C ILE A 244 -1.46 -12.17 19.95
N LEU A 245 -1.42 -12.39 18.63
CA LEU A 245 -2.62 -12.64 17.83
C LEU A 245 -3.12 -14.07 18.04
N LYS A 246 -4.43 -14.23 18.14
CA LYS A 246 -5.10 -15.53 18.15
C LYS A 246 -5.02 -16.18 16.77
N ASN A 247 -5.07 -17.52 16.69
CA ASN A 247 -4.95 -18.25 15.42
C ASN A 247 -5.96 -17.79 14.36
N TYR A 248 -7.23 -17.57 14.74
CA TYR A 248 -8.24 -17.07 13.80
C TYR A 248 -7.89 -15.70 13.22
N GLN A 249 -7.27 -14.80 14.00
CA GLN A 249 -6.82 -13.48 13.51
C GLN A 249 -5.69 -13.64 12.51
N LYS A 250 -4.75 -14.57 12.76
CA LYS A 250 -3.67 -14.91 11.82
C LYS A 250 -4.24 -15.44 10.50
N TYR A 251 -5.20 -16.36 10.56
CA TYR A 251 -5.87 -16.89 9.37
C TYR A 251 -6.61 -15.79 8.58
N ILE A 252 -7.35 -14.91 9.26
CA ILE A 252 -8.02 -13.78 8.59
C ILE A 252 -7.01 -12.90 7.85
N ILE A 253 -5.87 -12.58 8.48
CA ILE A 253 -4.82 -11.76 7.83
C ILE A 253 -4.23 -12.49 6.61
N ILE A 254 -3.87 -13.77 6.75
CA ILE A 254 -3.27 -14.56 5.66
C ILE A 254 -4.24 -14.69 4.49
N LEU A 255 -5.50 -15.06 4.75
CA LEU A 255 -6.54 -15.17 3.73
C LEU A 255 -6.82 -13.82 3.07
N THR A 256 -6.79 -12.72 3.83
CA THR A 256 -6.89 -11.36 3.30
C THR A 256 -5.75 -11.06 2.34
N ALA A 257 -4.50 -11.38 2.70
CA ALA A 257 -3.35 -11.14 1.85
C ALA A 257 -3.39 -11.97 0.56
N ILE A 258 -3.80 -13.25 0.65
CA ILE A 258 -3.98 -14.12 -0.51
C ILE A 258 -5.10 -13.59 -1.43
N ALA A 259 -6.25 -13.25 -0.87
CA ALA A 259 -7.37 -12.70 -1.63
C ALA A 259 -6.99 -11.37 -2.31
N ALA A 260 -6.32 -10.47 -1.59
CA ALA A 260 -5.81 -9.22 -2.14
C ALA A 260 -4.81 -9.47 -3.28
N TYR A 261 -3.89 -10.42 -3.10
CA TYR A 261 -2.93 -10.81 -4.13
C TYR A 261 -3.63 -11.27 -5.40
N ILE A 262 -4.60 -12.19 -5.27
CA ILE A 262 -5.39 -12.71 -6.39
C ILE A 262 -6.17 -11.57 -7.05
N MET A 263 -6.89 -10.74 -6.29
CA MET A 263 -7.68 -9.63 -6.84
C MET A 263 -6.85 -8.64 -7.64
N ILE A 264 -5.71 -8.18 -7.10
CA ILE A 264 -4.82 -7.22 -7.76
C ILE A 264 -4.23 -7.83 -9.05
N THR A 265 -3.77 -9.07 -8.96
CA THR A 265 -3.15 -9.78 -10.07
C THR A 265 -4.17 -10.10 -11.17
N THR A 266 -5.39 -10.49 -10.78
CA THR A 266 -6.52 -10.69 -11.70
C THR A 266 -6.89 -9.40 -12.40
N TYR A 267 -6.98 -8.29 -11.67
CA TYR A 267 -7.28 -6.99 -12.27
C TYR A 267 -6.25 -6.62 -13.36
N LEU A 268 -4.96 -6.83 -13.12
CA LEU A 268 -3.92 -6.59 -14.13
C LEU A 268 -4.00 -7.57 -15.31
N TYR A 269 -4.42 -8.81 -15.07
CA TYR A 269 -4.68 -9.75 -16.15
C TYR A 269 -5.84 -9.30 -17.04
N LEU A 270 -6.91 -8.77 -16.44
CA LEU A 270 -8.11 -8.29 -17.12
C LEU A 270 -7.91 -6.95 -17.85
N ALA A 271 -7.23 -6.00 -17.20
CA ALA A 271 -7.18 -4.61 -17.66
C ALA A 271 -5.89 -4.22 -18.37
N TRP A 272 -4.83 -5.04 -18.27
CA TRP A 272 -3.50 -4.68 -18.79
C TRP A 272 -2.86 -5.77 -19.66
N THR A 273 -3.09 -7.05 -19.36
CA THR A 273 -2.46 -8.15 -20.09
C THR A 273 -3.23 -8.46 -21.37
N LYS A 274 -2.51 -8.80 -22.44
CA LYS A 274 -3.10 -9.29 -23.68
C LYS A 274 -4.05 -10.47 -23.43
N VAL A 275 -5.13 -10.53 -24.20
CA VAL A 275 -6.11 -11.62 -24.09
C VAL A 275 -5.43 -12.98 -24.27
N GLY A 276 -5.64 -13.89 -23.33
CA GLY A 276 -5.06 -15.24 -23.34
C GLY A 276 -3.54 -15.31 -23.08
N GLY A 277 -2.92 -14.19 -22.68
CA GLY A 277 -1.49 -14.14 -22.35
C GLY A 277 -1.09 -15.14 -21.27
N SER A 278 0.09 -15.74 -21.41
CA SER A 278 0.59 -16.79 -20.50
C SER A 278 1.25 -16.26 -19.23
N ILE A 279 1.63 -14.98 -19.22
CA ILE A 279 2.25 -14.27 -18.09
C ILE A 279 1.54 -12.93 -17.91
N ILE A 280 1.23 -12.61 -16.66
CA ILE A 280 0.54 -11.37 -16.28
C ILE A 280 1.53 -10.20 -16.34
N GLU A 281 1.14 -9.16 -17.05
CA GLU A 281 1.92 -7.94 -17.25
C GLU A 281 1.52 -6.84 -16.26
N GLY A 282 2.36 -5.81 -16.15
CA GLY A 282 2.09 -4.67 -15.27
C GLY A 282 2.26 -4.94 -13.77
N LEU A 283 2.62 -6.16 -13.38
CA LEU A 283 2.88 -6.55 -11.99
C LEU A 283 3.99 -5.71 -11.37
N ASN A 284 3.68 -5.09 -10.22
CA ASN A 284 4.60 -4.27 -9.44
C ASN A 284 4.40 -4.52 -7.94
N GLY A 285 5.52 -4.68 -7.21
CA GLY A 285 5.57 -4.88 -5.77
C GLY A 285 4.86 -3.81 -4.95
N LYS A 286 4.88 -2.56 -5.42
CA LYS A 286 4.24 -1.42 -4.74
C LYS A 286 2.74 -1.60 -4.52
N TYR A 287 2.08 -2.40 -5.35
CA TYR A 287 0.64 -2.70 -5.20
C TYR A 287 0.35 -3.55 -3.96
N TYR A 288 1.32 -4.33 -3.49
CA TYR A 288 1.18 -5.23 -2.36
C TYR A 288 1.76 -4.64 -1.06
N THR A 289 2.45 -3.50 -1.13
CA THR A 289 3.00 -2.79 0.04
C THR A 289 1.99 -2.57 1.17
N PRO A 290 0.71 -2.22 0.92
CA PRO A 290 -0.31 -2.12 1.98
C PRO A 290 -0.52 -3.40 2.80
N LEU A 291 -0.19 -4.58 2.27
CA LEU A 291 -0.35 -5.88 2.92
C LEU A 291 0.84 -6.25 3.81
N LEU A 292 1.99 -5.56 3.67
CA LEU A 292 3.19 -5.87 4.44
C LEU A 292 2.97 -5.73 5.94
N LEU A 293 2.30 -4.66 6.39
CA LEU A 293 2.07 -4.45 7.81
C LEU A 293 1.19 -5.55 8.45
N PRO A 294 0.05 -5.95 7.87
CA PRO A 294 -0.68 -7.13 8.32
C PRO A 294 0.16 -8.40 8.39
N LEU A 295 0.91 -8.71 7.34
CA LEU A 295 1.76 -9.91 7.30
C LEU A 295 2.87 -9.85 8.36
N PHE A 296 3.48 -8.69 8.55
CA PHE A 296 4.46 -8.45 9.61
C PHE A 296 3.86 -8.63 11.00
N ALA A 297 2.59 -8.29 11.22
CA ALA A 297 1.90 -8.55 12.48
C ALA A 297 1.73 -10.04 12.76
N VAL A 298 1.46 -10.86 11.74
CA VAL A 298 1.41 -12.32 11.88
C VAL A 298 2.79 -12.87 12.25
N ILE A 299 3.84 -12.43 11.55
CA ILE A 299 5.22 -12.90 11.81
C ILE A 299 5.67 -12.49 13.21
N ALA A 300 5.56 -11.20 13.55
CA ALA A 300 5.99 -10.67 14.84
C ALA A 300 5.25 -11.30 16.03
N SER A 301 3.95 -11.61 15.87
CA SER A 301 3.17 -12.31 16.90
C SER A 301 3.43 -13.83 16.98
N SER A 302 4.29 -14.36 16.12
CA SER A 302 4.62 -15.80 16.04
C SER A 302 6.07 -16.11 16.37
N ILE A 303 6.90 -15.09 16.63
CA ILE A 303 8.32 -15.25 16.98
C ILE A 303 8.61 -14.58 18.33
N ASN A 304 9.74 -14.93 18.95
CA ASN A 304 10.19 -14.24 20.15
C ASN A 304 10.75 -12.86 19.79
N THR A 305 10.05 -11.80 20.19
CA THR A 305 10.39 -10.42 19.86
C THR A 305 10.94 -9.66 21.06
N LYS A 306 11.71 -8.60 20.78
CA LYS A 306 12.33 -7.72 21.76
C LYS A 306 11.76 -6.31 21.63
N GLN A 307 11.88 -5.53 22.71
CA GLN A 307 11.67 -4.09 22.63
C GLN A 307 12.88 -3.44 21.93
N PRO A 308 12.67 -2.51 20.98
CA PRO A 308 13.76 -1.77 20.37
C PRO A 308 14.40 -0.83 21.38
N ASP A 309 15.73 -0.88 21.49
CA ASP A 309 16.52 0.08 22.24
C ASP A 309 17.01 1.24 21.34
N ASN A 310 17.65 2.24 21.94
CA ASN A 310 18.18 3.40 21.19
C ASN A 310 19.20 3.02 20.12
N LYS A 311 19.98 1.94 20.31
CA LYS A 311 20.98 1.49 19.31
C LYS A 311 20.29 0.92 18.08
N ILE A 312 19.21 0.16 18.27
CA ILE A 312 18.40 -0.37 17.16
C ILE A 312 17.71 0.77 16.41
N TYR A 313 17.11 1.73 17.12
CA TYR A 313 16.53 2.91 16.48
C TYR A 313 17.56 3.67 15.63
N ASN A 314 18.72 4.01 16.22
CA ASN A 314 19.78 4.74 15.52
C ASN A 314 20.31 3.98 14.30
N THR A 315 20.50 2.66 14.43
CA THR A 315 20.90 1.79 13.30
C THR A 315 19.87 1.86 12.18
N VAL A 316 18.59 1.64 12.48
CA VAL A 316 17.54 1.66 11.46
C VAL A 316 17.46 3.04 10.79
N TYR A 317 17.53 4.13 11.57
CA TYR A 317 17.47 5.49 11.03
C TYR A 317 18.66 5.82 10.14
N LEU A 318 19.89 5.48 10.58
CA LEU A 318 21.10 5.72 9.81
C LEU A 318 21.07 4.97 8.47
N PHE A 319 20.81 3.66 8.48
CA PHE A 319 20.80 2.88 7.24
C PHE A 319 19.63 3.27 6.32
N THR A 320 18.48 3.66 6.87
CA THR A 320 17.38 4.20 6.06
C THR A 320 17.80 5.51 5.39
N ALA A 321 18.44 6.42 6.12
CA ALA A 321 18.95 7.67 5.56
C ALA A 321 19.99 7.42 4.45
N LEU A 322 20.91 6.46 4.64
CA LEU A 322 21.89 6.07 3.62
C LEU A 322 21.22 5.47 2.37
N ILE A 323 20.21 4.62 2.54
CA ILE A 323 19.42 4.06 1.42
C ILE A 323 18.74 5.18 0.63
N LEU A 324 18.15 6.17 1.32
CA LEU A 324 17.48 7.29 0.67
C LEU A 324 18.47 8.23 -0.03
N ALA A 325 19.63 8.48 0.58
CA ALA A 325 20.72 9.23 -0.06
C ALA A 325 21.22 8.52 -1.32
N SER A 326 21.41 7.20 -1.26
CA SER A 326 21.74 6.38 -2.43
C SER A 326 20.67 6.48 -3.52
N GLY A 327 19.39 6.43 -3.16
CA GLY A 327 18.30 6.60 -4.12
C GLY A 327 18.23 7.99 -4.75
N ALA A 328 18.53 9.04 -3.98
CA ALA A 328 18.66 10.39 -4.52
C ALA A 328 19.82 10.50 -5.52
N LEU A 329 20.98 9.90 -5.19
CA LEU A 329 22.12 9.82 -6.11
C LEU A 329 21.76 9.07 -7.39
N SER A 330 21.05 7.94 -7.32
CA SER A 330 20.60 7.21 -8.52
C SER A 330 19.71 8.06 -9.43
N LEU A 331 18.84 8.91 -8.86
CA LEU A 331 18.02 9.84 -9.64
C LEU A 331 18.87 10.95 -10.27
N LEU A 332 19.79 11.52 -9.50
CA LEU A 332 20.67 12.59 -9.96
C LEU A 332 21.59 12.11 -11.09
N THR A 333 22.22 10.95 -10.95
CA THR A 333 23.04 10.35 -12.00
C THR A 333 22.21 10.11 -13.27
N ARG A 334 21.00 9.58 -13.14
CA ARG A 334 20.18 9.25 -14.31
C ARG A 334 19.68 10.47 -15.09
N PHE A 335 19.17 11.49 -14.38
CA PHE A 335 18.48 12.62 -15.03
C PHE A 335 19.35 13.86 -15.21
N TYR A 336 20.48 13.95 -14.49
CA TYR A 336 21.35 15.12 -14.48
C TYR A 336 22.83 14.78 -14.75
N ASP A 337 23.15 13.51 -15.01
CA ASP A 337 24.49 13.00 -15.37
C ASP A 337 25.61 13.55 -14.47
N ILE A 338 25.37 13.58 -13.15
CA ILE A 338 26.32 14.16 -12.17
C ILE A 338 27.62 13.34 -12.06
N PHE A 339 27.62 12.08 -12.54
CA PHE A 339 28.79 11.21 -12.57
C PHE A 339 28.98 10.56 -13.95
N PRO A 340 29.40 11.32 -14.97
CA PRO A 340 29.49 10.84 -16.36
C PRO A 340 30.46 9.66 -16.52
N TYR A 341 31.45 9.54 -15.61
CA TYR A 341 32.46 8.48 -15.60
C TYR A 341 32.02 7.19 -14.89
N MET A 342 30.89 7.19 -14.17
CA MET A 342 30.38 6.01 -13.45
C MET A 342 29.21 5.32 -14.16
N ASN A 343 29.03 5.57 -15.46
CA ASN A 343 28.04 4.89 -16.28
C ASN A 343 28.38 3.40 -16.43
N TYR A 344 27.98 2.60 -15.45
CA TYR A 344 27.81 1.17 -15.62
C TYR A 344 26.72 0.98 -16.68
N LYS A 345 27.08 0.48 -17.87
CA LYS A 345 26.11 -0.01 -18.84
C LYS A 345 25.28 -1.09 -18.14
N ILE A 346 24.00 -0.80 -17.90
CA ILE A 346 23.02 -1.74 -17.32
C ILE A 346 22.70 -2.82 -18.34
#